data_AF-A0A535VJF9-F1
#
_entry.id   AF-A0A535VJF9-F1
#
_cell.length_a   1.000
_cell.length_b   1.000
_cell.length_c   1.000
_cell.angle_alpha   90.00
_cell.angle_beta   90.00
_cell.angle_gamma   90.00
#
_symmetry.space_group_name_H-M   'P 1'
#
loop_
_entity.id
_entity.type
_entity.pdbx_description
1 polymer ?
#
loop_
_entity_poly.entity_id
_entity_poly.type
_entity_poly.pdbx_seq_one_letter_code
_entity_poly.pdbx_strand_id
1 'polypeptide(L)'
;MPKRATQVILSEKEQQELEQITKRHRSEQQQAQRARMVLAAAQGHSNAQIARELKINVDTVRLWRDRWVGLQGIDLETLSIAERLQDAPRPGTPPKFTAEHRCQMAALACEAPMKAGRPISQWTGREIAEEMVARGIVEQISPRHASYLLKKGACNRTASGIG
;
A
#
# COMPACT_ATOMS: atom_id res chain seq x y z
N MET A 1 -29.46 15.06 6.32
CA MET A 1 -28.93 16.41 6.02
C MET A 1 -27.63 16.28 5.23
N PRO A 2 -27.38 17.10 4.20
CA PRO A 2 -26.11 17.07 3.50
C PRO A 2 -24.97 17.43 4.49
N LYS A 3 -23.94 16.58 4.58
CA LYS A 3 -22.76 16.85 5.40
C LYS A 3 -22.07 18.12 4.88
N ARG A 4 -21.89 19.12 5.74
CA ARG A 4 -21.20 20.38 5.40
C ARG A 4 -19.78 20.05 4.94
N ALA A 5 -19.34 20.67 3.84
CA ALA A 5 -17.99 20.45 3.35
C ALA A 5 -16.97 21.06 4.33
N THR A 6 -15.91 20.31 4.62
CA THR A 6 -14.80 20.74 5.48
C THR A 6 -14.17 22.01 4.90
N GLN A 7 -13.87 22.99 5.75
CA GLN A 7 -13.24 24.23 5.30
C GLN A 7 -11.74 23.99 5.09
N VAL A 8 -11.20 24.47 3.96
CA VAL A 8 -9.76 24.44 3.68
C VAL A 8 -9.24 25.86 3.84
N ILE A 9 -8.21 26.03 4.67
CA ILE A 9 -7.50 27.29 4.85
C ILE A 9 -6.04 27.00 4.53
N LEU A 10 -5.46 27.74 3.58
CA LEU A 10 -4.08 27.54 3.16
C LEU A 10 -3.22 28.69 3.69
N SER A 11 -2.05 28.35 4.20
CA SER A 11 -0.96 29.30 4.35
C SER A 11 -0.42 29.73 2.98
N GLU A 12 0.28 30.86 2.95
CA GLU A 12 0.88 31.38 1.73
C GLU A 12 1.85 30.37 1.09
N LYS A 13 2.66 29.68 1.91
CA LYS A 13 3.58 28.63 1.44
C LYS A 13 2.83 27.44 0.83
N GLU A 14 1.78 26.95 1.50
CA GLU A 14 0.95 25.86 0.96
C GLU A 14 0.31 26.25 -0.38
N GLN A 15 -0.25 27.47 -0.47
CA GLN A 15 -0.88 27.95 -1.68
C GLN A 15 0.14 28.05 -2.84
N GLN A 16 1.31 28.64 -2.60
CA GLN A 16 2.36 28.78 -3.61
C GLN A 16 2.86 27.42 -4.12
N GLU A 17 3.12 26.47 -3.23
CA GLU A 17 3.57 25.12 -3.62
C GLU A 17 2.50 24.35 -4.40
N LEU A 18 1.23 24.43 -3.98
CA LEU A 18 0.12 23.83 -4.73
C LEU A 18 0.01 24.41 -6.14
N GLU A 19 0.09 25.73 -6.28
CA GLU A 19 0.07 26.38 -7.59
C GLU A 19 1.25 25.94 -8.46
N GLN A 20 2.46 25.81 -7.91
CA GLN A 20 3.62 25.29 -8.63
C GLN A 20 3.39 23.86 -9.13
N ILE A 21 2.83 22.97 -8.28
CA ILE A 21 2.51 21.58 -8.65
C ILE A 21 1.54 21.53 -9.84
N THR A 22 0.54 22.44 -9.87
CA THR A 22 -0.42 22.49 -10.99
C THR A 22 0.18 22.95 -12.31
N LYS A 23 1.26 23.75 -12.27
CA LYS A 23 1.94 24.33 -13.45
C LYS A 23 3.07 23.45 -13.99
N ARG A 24 3.65 22.58 -13.16
CA ARG A 24 4.83 21.79 -13.51
C ARG A 24 4.50 20.68 -14.51
N HIS A 25 5.21 20.67 -15.64
CA HIS A 25 4.98 19.76 -16.77
C HIS A 25 5.30 18.28 -16.48
N ARG A 26 6.13 17.99 -15.45
CA ARG A 26 6.54 16.63 -15.05
C ARG A 26 5.80 16.12 -13.81
N SER A 27 4.88 16.90 -13.23
CA SER A 27 4.07 16.41 -12.12
C SER A 27 3.20 15.23 -12.57
N GLU A 28 3.05 14.22 -11.71
CA GLU A 28 2.05 13.19 -11.92
C GLU A 28 0.68 13.87 -12.08
N GLN A 29 -0.02 13.59 -13.18
CA GLN A 29 -1.28 14.26 -13.51
C GLN A 29 -2.30 14.19 -12.36
N GLN A 30 -2.25 13.12 -11.55
CA GLN A 30 -3.10 12.96 -10.38
C GLN A 30 -2.77 13.97 -9.27
N GLN A 31 -1.50 14.23 -8.97
CA GLN A 31 -1.10 15.23 -7.97
C GLN A 31 -1.56 16.62 -8.39
N ALA A 32 -1.37 16.98 -9.67
CA ALA A 32 -1.87 18.26 -10.20
C ALA A 32 -3.39 18.37 -10.11
N GLN A 33 -4.13 17.28 -10.39
CA GLN A 33 -5.59 17.27 -10.25
C GLN A 33 -6.02 17.45 -8.79
N ARG A 34 -5.39 16.75 -7.85
CA ARG A 34 -5.65 16.86 -6.41
C ARG A 34 -5.32 18.25 -5.87
N ALA A 35 -4.22 18.86 -6.32
CA ALA A 35 -3.87 20.23 -5.99
C ALA A 35 -4.94 21.24 -6.45
N ARG A 36 -5.49 21.09 -7.66
CA ARG A 36 -6.62 21.92 -8.14
C ARG A 36 -7.86 21.78 -7.26
N MET A 37 -8.17 20.56 -6.78
CA MET A 37 -9.30 20.36 -5.86
C MET A 37 -9.10 21.12 -4.55
N VAL A 38 -7.89 21.08 -3.98
CA VAL A 38 -7.54 21.76 -2.72
C VAL A 38 -7.56 23.29 -2.89
N LEU A 39 -6.97 23.80 -3.96
CA LEU A 39 -6.97 25.24 -4.26
C LEU A 39 -8.39 25.79 -4.44
N ALA A 40 -9.24 25.11 -5.21
CA ALA A 40 -10.63 25.52 -5.38
C ALA A 40 -11.44 25.39 -4.07
N ALA A 41 -11.11 24.40 -3.22
CA ALA A 41 -11.73 24.29 -1.89
C ALA A 41 -11.34 25.47 -0.99
N ALA A 42 -10.09 25.92 -1.04
CA ALA A 42 -9.60 27.08 -0.29
C ALA A 42 -10.23 28.41 -0.76
N GLN A 43 -10.59 28.50 -2.04
CA GLN A 43 -11.35 29.60 -2.63
C GLN A 43 -12.85 29.59 -2.26
N GLY A 44 -13.31 28.60 -1.48
CA GLY A 44 -14.69 28.53 -0.99
C GLY A 44 -15.66 27.76 -1.90
N HIS A 45 -15.18 27.12 -2.97
CA HIS A 45 -16.06 26.33 -3.84
C HIS A 45 -16.60 25.08 -3.10
N SER A 46 -17.86 24.77 -3.34
CA SER A 46 -18.49 23.53 -2.87
C SER A 46 -17.94 22.31 -3.62
N ASN A 47 -18.02 21.11 -3.00
CA ASN A 47 -17.59 19.87 -3.66
C ASN A 47 -18.27 19.66 -5.02
N ALA A 48 -19.55 20.05 -5.15
CA ALA A 48 -20.32 19.91 -6.37
C ALA A 48 -19.93 20.93 -7.47
N GLN A 49 -19.45 22.12 -7.11
CA GLN A 49 -18.89 23.07 -8.08
C GLN A 49 -17.55 22.54 -8.61
N ILE A 50 -16.63 22.17 -7.73
CA ILE A 50 -15.31 21.64 -8.10
C ILE A 50 -15.46 20.38 -8.96
N ALA A 51 -16.35 19.47 -8.60
CA ALA A 51 -16.58 18.24 -9.36
C ALA A 51 -17.04 18.51 -10.80
N ARG A 52 -17.93 19.50 -11.00
CA ARG A 52 -18.40 19.91 -12.32
C ARG A 52 -17.31 20.57 -13.14
N GLU A 53 -16.56 21.50 -12.54
CA GLU A 53 -15.49 22.25 -13.20
C GLU A 53 -14.33 21.33 -13.61
N LEU A 54 -13.92 20.41 -12.73
CA LEU A 54 -12.82 19.47 -12.98
C LEU A 54 -13.25 18.17 -13.66
N LYS A 55 -14.56 17.97 -13.92
CA LYS A 55 -15.15 16.75 -14.51
C LYS A 55 -14.76 15.46 -13.77
N ILE A 56 -14.93 15.46 -12.45
CA ILE A 56 -14.61 14.33 -11.55
C ILE A 56 -15.78 13.99 -10.63
N ASN A 57 -15.69 12.86 -9.94
CA ASN A 57 -16.67 12.48 -8.92
C ASN A 57 -16.58 13.41 -7.69
N VAL A 58 -17.74 13.84 -7.18
CA VAL A 58 -17.91 14.63 -5.94
C VAL A 58 -17.27 13.92 -4.74
N ASP A 59 -17.34 12.60 -4.66
CA ASP A 59 -16.75 11.83 -3.56
C ASP A 59 -15.21 11.89 -3.58
N THR A 60 -14.60 11.96 -4.76
CA THR A 60 -13.15 12.18 -4.90
C THR A 60 -12.76 13.56 -4.37
N VAL A 61 -13.53 14.61 -4.67
CA VAL A 61 -13.29 15.95 -4.13
C VAL A 61 -13.41 15.95 -2.62
N ARG A 62 -14.47 15.32 -2.08
CA ARG A 62 -14.69 15.21 -0.64
C ARG A 62 -13.51 14.50 0.04
N LEU A 63 -13.07 13.36 -0.53
CA LEU A 63 -11.94 12.59 -0.02
C LEU A 63 -10.67 13.45 0.07
N TRP A 64 -10.29 14.12 -1.01
CA TRP A 64 -9.06 14.90 -1.02
C TRP A 64 -9.12 16.15 -0.15
N ARG A 65 -10.31 16.75 -0.03
CA ARG A 65 -10.54 17.86 0.90
C ARG A 65 -10.35 17.43 2.36
N ASP A 66 -10.99 16.33 2.74
CA ASP A 66 -10.92 15.81 4.11
C ASP A 66 -9.49 15.32 4.43
N ARG A 67 -8.83 14.66 3.47
CA ARG A 67 -7.43 14.22 3.62
C ARG A 67 -6.47 15.39 3.76
N TRP A 68 -6.63 16.43 2.94
CA TRP A 68 -5.78 17.62 3.03
C TRP A 68 -5.84 18.22 4.45
N VAL A 69 -7.05 18.52 4.93
CA VAL A 69 -7.26 19.10 6.26
C VAL A 69 -6.72 18.19 7.37
N GLY A 70 -6.91 16.87 7.24
CA GLY A 70 -6.37 15.90 8.21
C GLY A 70 -4.84 15.85 8.27
N LEU A 71 -4.15 16.24 7.20
CA LEU A 71 -2.68 16.28 7.13
C LEU A 71 -2.09 17.67 7.44
N GLN A 72 -2.90 18.72 7.54
CA GLN A 72 -2.42 20.08 7.81
C GLN A 72 -1.75 20.25 9.19
N GLY A 73 -2.02 19.35 10.13
CA GLY A 73 -1.38 19.35 11.46
C GLY A 73 0.07 18.83 11.48
N ILE A 74 0.56 18.24 10.38
CA ILE A 74 1.94 17.78 10.26
C ILE A 74 2.77 18.96 9.73
N ASP A 75 4.02 19.12 10.16
CA ASP A 75 4.91 20.15 9.62
C ASP A 75 5.38 19.81 8.19
N LEU A 76 5.82 20.83 7.45
CA LEU A 76 6.25 20.67 6.05
C LEU A 76 7.62 20.01 5.89
N GLU A 77 8.44 20.01 6.94
CA GLU A 77 9.74 19.31 6.94
C GLU A 77 9.53 17.79 7.07
N THR A 78 8.51 17.38 7.81
CA THR A 78 8.11 15.98 7.99
C THR A 78 7.26 15.45 6.84
N LEU A 79 6.34 16.26 6.31
CA LEU A 79 5.46 15.85 5.21
C LEU A 79 5.23 17.01 4.24
N SER A 80 5.96 16.96 3.12
CA SER A 80 5.90 17.97 2.06
C SER A 80 4.51 18.01 1.38
N ILE A 81 4.23 19.12 0.69
CA ILE A 81 2.97 19.29 -0.05
C ILE A 81 2.77 18.21 -1.11
N ALA A 82 3.84 17.81 -1.80
CA ALA A 82 3.79 16.75 -2.79
C ALA A 82 3.39 15.40 -2.14
N GLU A 83 3.97 15.06 -0.99
CA GLU A 83 3.65 13.83 -0.27
C GLU A 83 2.22 13.82 0.28
N ARG A 84 1.69 14.96 0.73
CA ARG A 84 0.27 15.09 1.14
C ARG A 84 -0.70 14.77 0.02
N LEU A 85 -0.29 14.99 -1.24
CA LEU A 85 -1.08 14.70 -2.42
C LEU A 85 -0.88 13.28 -2.96
N GLN A 86 0.01 12.48 -2.36
CA GLN A 86 0.20 11.08 -2.74
C GLN A 86 -0.88 10.17 -2.15
N ASP A 87 -1.10 9.03 -2.80
CA ASP A 87 -1.99 8.02 -2.23
C ASP A 87 -1.42 7.44 -0.95
N ALA A 88 -2.33 7.04 -0.05
CA ALA A 88 -1.89 6.31 1.13
C ALA A 88 -1.27 4.99 0.66
N PRO A 89 -0.22 4.49 1.35
CA PRO A 89 0.30 3.16 1.10
C PRO A 89 -0.87 2.18 1.05
N ARG A 90 -1.07 1.52 -0.09
CA ARG A 90 -2.18 0.58 -0.24
C ARG A 90 -1.87 -0.62 0.64
N PRO A 91 -2.65 -0.90 1.70
CA PRO A 91 -2.45 -2.12 2.45
C PRO A 91 -2.68 -3.27 1.47
N GLY A 92 -1.62 -4.02 1.17
CA GLY A 92 -1.73 -5.22 0.36
C GLY A 92 -2.64 -6.23 1.05
N THR A 93 -3.06 -7.26 0.32
CA THR A 93 -3.76 -8.39 0.94
C THR A 93 -2.89 -8.97 2.06
N PRO A 94 -3.40 -9.12 3.29
CA PRO A 94 -2.62 -9.70 4.37
C PRO A 94 -2.14 -11.09 3.95
N PRO A 95 -0.89 -11.47 4.28
CA PRO A 95 -0.35 -12.76 3.87
C PRO A 95 -1.15 -13.88 4.54
N LYS A 96 -1.64 -14.84 3.75
CA LYS A 96 -2.35 -16.03 4.26
C LYS A 96 -1.44 -16.93 5.12
N PHE A 97 -0.13 -16.84 4.93
CA PHE A 97 0.86 -17.58 5.71
C PHE A 97 1.67 -16.59 6.56
N THR A 98 1.59 -16.75 7.87
CA THR A 98 2.29 -15.93 8.85
C THR A 98 3.80 -16.15 8.78
N ALA A 99 4.57 -15.32 9.49
CA ALA A 99 6.00 -15.55 9.64
C ALA A 99 6.28 -16.87 10.38
N GLU A 100 5.46 -17.20 11.38
CA GLU A 100 5.54 -18.44 12.15
C GLU A 100 5.37 -19.68 11.27
N HIS A 101 4.35 -19.72 10.40
CA HIS A 101 4.17 -20.84 9.46
C HIS A 101 5.40 -21.02 8.54
N ARG A 102 6.07 -19.93 8.17
CA ARG A 102 7.32 -19.99 7.37
C ARG A 102 8.50 -20.53 8.18
N CYS A 103 8.63 -20.13 9.44
CA CYS A 103 9.65 -20.67 10.33
C CYS A 103 9.48 -22.17 10.57
N GLN A 104 8.25 -22.61 10.84
CA GLN A 104 7.92 -24.02 11.03
C GLN A 104 8.15 -24.84 9.75
N MET A 105 7.77 -24.30 8.59
CA MET A 105 8.08 -24.91 7.28
C MET A 105 9.61 -25.04 7.06
N ALA A 106 10.39 -24.02 7.39
CA ALA A 106 11.85 -24.06 7.25
C ALA A 106 12.48 -25.09 8.19
N ALA A 107 12.02 -25.17 9.44
CA ALA A 107 12.47 -26.20 10.39
C ALA A 107 12.16 -27.61 9.86
N LEU A 108 10.94 -27.84 9.39
CA LEU A 108 10.52 -29.10 8.76
C LEU A 108 11.42 -29.46 7.56
N ALA A 109 11.71 -28.49 6.68
CA ALA A 109 12.54 -28.73 5.50
C ALA A 109 14.01 -29.05 5.83
N CYS A 110 14.48 -28.68 7.02
CA CYS A 110 15.81 -29.05 7.53
C CYS A 110 15.84 -30.45 8.17
N GLU A 111 14.70 -31.03 8.53
CA GLU A 111 14.63 -32.41 9.00
C GLU A 111 14.86 -33.38 7.82
N ALA A 112 15.44 -34.56 8.07
CA ALA A 112 15.52 -35.58 7.03
C ALA A 112 14.13 -36.19 6.82
N PRO A 113 13.62 -36.32 5.57
CA PRO A 113 12.29 -36.90 5.34
C PRO A 113 12.10 -38.31 5.93
N MET A 114 13.17 -39.10 6.00
CA MET A 114 13.18 -40.40 6.67
C MET A 114 12.79 -40.33 8.15
N LYS A 115 13.13 -39.23 8.86
CA LYS A 115 12.71 -39.03 10.26
C LYS A 115 11.22 -38.78 10.39
N ALA A 116 10.56 -38.31 9.32
CA ALA A 116 9.11 -38.19 9.22
C ALA A 116 8.44 -39.45 8.65
N GLY A 117 9.18 -40.58 8.52
CA GLY A 117 8.64 -41.84 8.02
C GLY A 117 8.45 -41.88 6.50
N ARG A 118 9.02 -40.94 5.75
CA ARG A 118 8.85 -40.86 4.30
C ARG A 118 10.02 -41.53 3.54
N PRO A 119 9.76 -42.40 2.55
CA PRO A 119 10.80 -43.11 1.80
C PRO A 119 11.40 -42.23 0.68
N ILE A 120 11.85 -41.02 1.02
CA ILE A 120 12.43 -40.05 0.08
C ILE A 120 13.71 -39.45 0.64
N SER A 121 14.64 -39.11 -0.25
CA SER A 121 15.92 -38.51 0.14
C SER A 121 15.87 -36.98 0.28
N GLN A 122 14.90 -36.32 -0.36
CA GLN A 122 14.74 -34.87 -0.37
C GLN A 122 13.28 -34.47 -0.27
N TRP A 123 13.00 -33.38 0.43
CA TRP A 123 11.68 -32.79 0.49
C TRP A 123 11.22 -32.28 -0.88
N THR A 124 10.02 -32.68 -1.29
CA THR A 124 9.33 -32.05 -2.42
C THR A 124 8.25 -31.10 -1.91
N GLY A 125 7.75 -30.20 -2.77
CA GLY A 125 6.66 -29.29 -2.40
C GLY A 125 5.39 -30.01 -1.96
N ARG A 126 5.10 -31.17 -2.53
CA ARG A 126 3.96 -32.01 -2.15
C ARG A 126 4.14 -32.54 -0.73
N GLU A 127 5.30 -33.10 -0.45
CA GLU A 127 5.61 -33.76 0.82
C GLU A 127 5.62 -32.74 1.96
N ILE A 128 6.20 -31.56 1.73
CA ILE A 128 6.16 -30.45 2.70
C ILE A 128 4.73 -29.98 2.93
N ALA A 129 3.91 -29.86 1.88
CA ALA A 129 2.52 -29.45 2.03
C ALA A 129 1.73 -30.46 2.88
N GLU A 130 1.87 -31.75 2.59
CA GLU A 130 1.21 -32.82 3.33
C GLU A 130 1.68 -32.87 4.80
N GLU A 131 2.98 -32.74 5.06
CA GLU A 131 3.53 -32.72 6.43
C GLU A 131 3.08 -31.50 7.23
N MET A 132 3.00 -30.32 6.61
CA MET A 132 2.50 -29.12 7.29
C MET A 132 1.03 -29.28 7.71
N VAL A 133 0.22 -29.94 6.89
CA VAL A 133 -1.17 -30.26 7.26
C VAL A 133 -1.21 -31.35 8.34
N ALA A 134 -0.41 -32.40 8.20
CA ALA A 134 -0.36 -33.52 9.15
C ALA A 134 0.08 -33.08 10.56
N ARG A 135 1.00 -32.11 10.66
CA ARG A 135 1.44 -31.53 11.94
C ARG A 135 0.51 -30.42 12.46
N GLY A 136 -0.57 -30.10 11.76
CA GLY A 136 -1.52 -29.05 12.14
C GLY A 136 -0.95 -27.62 12.05
N ILE A 137 0.13 -27.43 11.30
CA ILE A 137 0.80 -26.13 11.10
C ILE A 137 -0.09 -25.22 10.24
N VAL A 138 -0.79 -25.78 9.26
CA VAL A 138 -1.75 -25.08 8.41
C VAL A 138 -2.94 -25.98 8.09
N GLU A 139 -4.12 -25.39 7.90
CA GLU A 139 -5.31 -26.15 7.48
C GLU A 139 -5.17 -26.70 6.04
N GLN A 140 -4.61 -25.89 5.14
CA GLN A 140 -4.43 -26.25 3.75
C GLN A 140 -3.33 -25.43 3.07
N ILE A 141 -2.51 -26.09 2.25
CA ILE A 141 -1.52 -25.45 1.39
C ILE A 141 -1.34 -26.29 0.12
N SER A 142 -1.27 -25.64 -1.04
CA SER A 142 -1.01 -26.37 -2.28
C SER A 142 0.48 -26.71 -2.39
N PRO A 143 0.84 -27.87 -2.99
CA PRO A 143 2.24 -28.25 -3.23
C PRO A 143 3.07 -27.16 -3.92
N ARG A 144 2.46 -26.45 -4.89
CA ARG A 144 3.10 -25.35 -5.61
C ARG A 144 3.38 -24.16 -4.69
N HIS A 145 2.47 -23.84 -3.78
CA HIS A 145 2.64 -22.74 -2.84
C HIS A 145 3.70 -23.08 -1.78
N ALA A 146 3.74 -24.33 -1.31
CA ALA A 146 4.80 -24.81 -0.43
C ALA A 146 6.19 -24.72 -1.09
N SER A 147 6.34 -25.19 -2.34
CA SER A 147 7.57 -24.99 -3.11
C SER A 147 7.92 -23.52 -3.31
N TYR A 148 6.93 -22.67 -3.56
CA TYR A 148 7.14 -21.22 -3.73
C TYR A 148 7.66 -20.58 -2.43
N LEU A 149 7.08 -20.92 -1.28
CA LEU A 149 7.48 -20.38 0.01
C LEU A 149 8.90 -20.81 0.40
N LEU A 150 9.28 -22.07 0.15
CA LEU A 150 10.65 -22.53 0.33
C LEU A 150 11.65 -21.81 -0.58
N LYS A 151 11.30 -21.63 -1.87
CA LYS A 151 12.15 -20.88 -2.81
C LYS A 151 12.34 -19.42 -2.39
N LYS A 152 11.29 -18.78 -1.86
CA LYS A 152 11.33 -17.38 -1.42
C LYS A 152 12.07 -17.17 -0.10
N GLY A 153 12.38 -18.25 0.64
CA GLY A 153 13.26 -18.23 1.80
C GLY A 153 14.75 -18.12 1.46
N ALA A 154 15.15 -18.44 0.22
CA ALA A 154 16.46 -18.06 -0.29
C ALA A 154 16.42 -16.56 -0.61
N CYS A 155 17.21 -15.79 0.12
CA CYS A 155 17.35 -14.34 0.02
C CYS A 155 17.40 -13.86 -1.45
N ASN A 156 16.29 -13.38 -2.00
CA ASN A 156 16.33 -12.56 -3.20
C ASN A 156 16.83 -11.17 -2.81
N ARG A 157 18.16 -11.03 -2.76
CA ARG A 157 18.87 -9.75 -2.81
C ARG A 157 18.65 -9.14 -4.19
N THR A 158 17.54 -8.45 -4.38
CA THR A 158 17.47 -7.36 -5.37
C THR A 158 17.49 -6.05 -4.61
N ALA A 159 18.68 -5.69 -4.14
CA ALA A 159 19.01 -4.29 -3.95
C ALA A 159 19.28 -3.72 -5.35
N SER A 160 18.25 -3.14 -5.98
CA SER A 160 18.48 -2.21 -7.09
C SER A 160 19.01 -0.92 -6.47
N GLY A 161 20.33 -0.80 -6.39
CA GLY A 161 20.99 0.49 -6.33
C GLY A 161 20.74 1.20 -7.65
N ILE A 162 20.04 2.34 -7.59
CA ILE A 162 19.92 3.28 -8.70
C ILE A 162 20.95 4.37 -8.41
N GLY A 163 22.04 4.36 -9.16
CA GLY A 163 22.85 5.54 -9.45
C GLY A 163 22.44 6.09 -10.81
#